data_AF-A0A832EP72-F1
#
_entry.id   AF-A0A832EP72-F1
#
_cell.length_a   1.000
_cell.length_b   1.000
_cell.length_c   1.000
_cell.angle_alpha   90.00
_cell.angle_beta   90.00
_cell.angle_gamma   90.00
#
_symmetry.space_group_name_H-M   'P 1'
#
loop_
_entity.id
_entity.type
_entity.pdbx_description
1 polymer ?
#
loop_
_entity_poly.entity_id
_entity_poly.type
_entity_poly.pdbx_seq_one_letter_code
_entity_poly.pdbx_strand_id
1 'polypeptide(L)'
;MKRLIERGLMFGNMVLVDSPALIRRYNRAMKALTGRETALEDFHIDISGYSPEIGDELGDDLYLNPNGCNRQFIILTTEQKKAPLLNAKFSTSRGILRRFIEDNEAKLFALTANDAVAGELDNSVFEVETPARIFDIRRIIVRADTTQAHVKNAR
;
A
#
# COMPACT_ATOMS: atom_id res chain seq x y z
N MET A 1 -4.70 26.42 -4.77
CA MET A 1 -4.74 25.22 -3.91
C MET A 1 -6.15 24.72 -3.65
N LYS A 2 -7.05 25.47 -2.99
CA LYS A 2 -8.44 25.04 -2.70
C LYS A 2 -9.22 24.44 -3.89
N ARG A 3 -9.10 25.05 -5.08
CA ARG A 3 -9.74 24.59 -6.32
C ARG A 3 -9.25 23.21 -6.82
N LEU A 4 -8.00 22.83 -6.53
CA LEU A 4 -7.46 21.53 -6.95
C LEU A 4 -7.98 20.41 -6.03
N ILE A 5 -8.13 20.70 -4.74
CA ILE A 5 -8.74 19.79 -3.75
C ILE A 5 -10.22 19.59 -4.08
N GLU A 6 -10.98 20.69 -4.25
CA GLU A 6 -12.41 20.66 -4.57
C GLU A 6 -12.74 19.92 -5.89
N ARG A 7 -11.78 19.86 -6.81
CA ARG A 7 -11.93 19.20 -8.12
C ARG A 7 -11.34 17.77 -8.14
N GLY A 8 -10.84 17.27 -7.01
CA GLY A 8 -10.19 15.94 -6.93
C GLY A 8 -8.85 15.85 -7.70
N LEU A 9 -8.31 16.98 -8.12
CA LEU A 9 -7.11 17.07 -8.97
C LEU A 9 -5.81 17.11 -8.16
N MET A 10 -5.87 17.48 -6.86
CA MET A 10 -4.67 17.58 -6.03
C MET A 10 -4.07 16.21 -5.68
N PHE A 11 -4.92 15.21 -5.48
CA PHE A 11 -4.51 13.84 -5.14
C PHE A 11 -4.87 12.82 -6.24
N GLY A 12 -5.27 13.28 -7.42
CA GLY A 12 -5.38 12.44 -8.63
C GLY A 12 -6.16 11.12 -8.48
N ASN A 13 -7.32 11.12 -7.81
CA ASN A 13 -8.12 9.93 -7.43
C ASN A 13 -7.53 9.01 -6.35
N MET A 14 -6.61 9.49 -5.51
CA MET A 14 -6.27 8.79 -4.28
C MET A 14 -7.49 8.66 -3.35
N VAL A 15 -7.45 7.66 -2.48
CA VAL A 15 -8.54 7.34 -1.56
C VAL A 15 -8.36 8.12 -0.27
N LEU A 16 -9.33 8.95 0.08
CA LEU A 16 -9.38 9.63 1.38
C LEU A 16 -9.63 8.63 2.51
N VAL A 17 -8.86 8.75 3.58
CA VAL A 17 -9.00 8.00 4.83
C VAL A 17 -9.21 9.00 5.95
N ASP A 18 -10.45 9.18 6.38
CA ASP A 18 -10.88 10.22 7.34
C ASP A 18 -11.68 9.68 8.53
N SER A 19 -12.07 8.39 8.50
CA SER A 19 -12.83 7.79 9.59
C SER A 19 -11.92 7.14 10.62
N PRO A 20 -12.19 7.30 11.94
CA PRO A 20 -11.38 6.67 12.99
C PRO A 20 -11.24 5.16 12.85
N ALA A 21 -12.23 4.48 12.28
CA ALA A 21 -12.17 3.04 12.03
C ALA A 21 -11.17 2.67 10.93
N LEU A 22 -11.14 3.42 9.81
CA LEU A 22 -10.20 3.19 8.72
C LEU A 22 -8.78 3.55 9.12
N ILE A 23 -8.58 4.66 9.84
CA ILE A 23 -7.27 5.06 10.37
C ILE A 23 -6.70 3.98 11.29
N ARG A 24 -7.51 3.43 12.20
CA ARG A 24 -7.07 2.30 13.06
C ARG A 24 -6.71 1.05 12.27
N ARG A 25 -7.43 0.74 11.20
CA ARG A 25 -7.12 -0.41 10.31
C ARG A 25 -5.80 -0.17 9.57
N TYR A 26 -5.61 1.05 9.05
CA TYR A 26 -4.38 1.46 8.39
C TYR A 26 -3.18 1.33 9.34
N ASN A 27 -3.26 1.94 10.52
CA ASN A 27 -2.17 1.92 11.50
C ASN A 27 -1.81 0.51 11.94
N ARG A 28 -2.77 -0.41 12.12
CA ARG A 28 -2.45 -1.81 12.40
C ARG A 28 -1.64 -2.46 11.27
N ALA A 29 -2.05 -2.24 10.02
CA ALA A 29 -1.37 -2.78 8.85
C ALA A 29 0.03 -2.18 8.68
N MET A 30 0.13 -0.86 8.78
CA MET A 30 1.38 -0.11 8.72
C MET A 30 2.35 -0.55 9.80
N LYS A 31 1.87 -0.76 11.03
CA LYS A 31 2.70 -1.28 12.12
C LYS A 31 3.17 -2.69 11.88
N ALA A 32 2.33 -3.57 11.34
CA ALA A 32 2.74 -4.92 11.00
C ALA A 32 3.84 -4.94 9.91
N LEU A 33 3.77 -4.04 8.94
CA LEU A 33 4.71 -3.95 7.83
C LEU A 33 6.01 -3.20 8.17
N THR A 34 5.91 -2.14 8.97
CA THR A 34 6.98 -1.14 9.14
C THR A 34 7.39 -0.87 10.59
N GLY A 35 6.63 -1.39 11.57
CA GLY A 35 6.80 -1.09 12.99
C GLY A 35 6.35 0.32 13.41
N ARG A 36 5.83 1.13 12.49
CA ARG A 36 5.42 2.53 12.70
C ARG A 36 3.92 2.72 12.55
N GLU A 37 3.40 3.80 13.14
CA GLU A 37 2.01 4.27 13.01
C GLU A 37 2.03 5.78 12.70
N THR A 38 0.99 6.28 12.03
CA THR A 38 0.77 7.73 11.83
C THR A 38 -0.11 8.32 12.93
N ALA A 39 0.10 9.59 13.27
CA ALA A 39 -0.76 10.36 14.17
C ALA A 39 -1.78 11.25 13.44
N LEU A 40 -1.79 11.24 12.10
CA LEU A 40 -2.70 12.04 11.28
C LEU A 40 -4.17 11.65 11.49
N GLU A 41 -5.04 12.66 11.51
CA GLU A 41 -6.49 12.50 11.64
C GLU A 41 -7.19 12.25 10.30
N ASP A 42 -6.54 12.59 9.18
CA ASP A 42 -6.94 12.23 7.83
C ASP A 42 -5.73 12.21 6.88
N PHE A 43 -5.81 11.42 5.81
CA PHE A 43 -4.77 11.33 4.78
C PHE A 43 -5.31 10.66 3.50
N HIS A 44 -4.56 10.75 2.40
CA HIS A 44 -4.90 10.09 1.15
C HIS A 44 -3.96 8.92 0.86
N ILE A 45 -4.49 7.82 0.34
CA ILE A 45 -3.70 6.66 -0.06
C ILE A 45 -3.82 6.33 -1.54
N ASP A 46 -2.71 5.87 -2.11
CA ASP A 46 -2.61 5.41 -3.49
C ASP A 46 -3.06 3.94 -3.66
N ILE A 47 -2.88 3.35 -4.85
CA ILE A 47 -3.27 1.94 -5.11
C ILE A 47 -2.55 0.94 -4.20
N SER A 48 -1.34 1.25 -3.75
CA SER A 48 -0.57 0.42 -2.82
C SER A 48 -0.88 0.72 -1.36
N GLY A 49 -1.64 1.78 -1.04
CA GLY A 49 -1.83 2.21 0.33
C GLY A 49 -0.78 3.23 0.80
N TYR A 50 0.09 3.72 -0.08
CA TYR A 50 1.06 4.77 0.25
C TYR A 50 0.37 6.13 0.34
N SER A 51 0.71 6.91 1.37
CA SER A 51 0.30 8.30 1.57
C SER A 51 1.52 9.21 1.55
N PRO A 52 1.55 10.25 0.70
CA PRO A 52 2.57 11.29 0.76
C PRO A 52 2.50 12.07 2.07
N GLU A 53 1.32 12.29 2.65
CA GLU A 53 1.18 12.99 3.94
C GLU A 53 1.86 12.21 5.08
N ILE A 54 1.74 10.88 5.09
CA ILE A 54 2.44 10.03 6.05
C ILE A 54 3.94 9.98 5.74
N GLY A 55 4.33 9.96 4.46
CA GLY A 55 5.73 10.08 4.06
C GLY A 55 6.40 11.33 4.62
N ASP A 56 5.70 12.47 4.50
CA ASP A 56 6.12 13.76 5.07
C ASP A 56 6.19 13.74 6.60
N GLU A 57 5.18 13.17 7.29
CA GLU A 57 5.16 13.02 8.76
C GLU A 57 6.35 12.22 9.27
N LEU A 58 6.71 11.13 8.59
CA LEU A 58 7.80 10.24 8.98
C LEU A 58 9.18 10.70 8.50
N GLY A 59 9.24 11.64 7.56
CA GLY A 59 10.45 11.96 6.81
C GLY A 59 10.96 10.79 5.96
N ASP A 60 10.06 9.94 5.46
CA ASP A 60 10.37 8.71 4.72
C ASP A 60 9.34 8.41 3.61
N ASP A 61 9.62 8.90 2.40
CA ASP A 61 8.82 8.66 1.18
C ASP A 61 8.79 7.19 0.70
N LEU A 62 9.59 6.33 1.33
CA LEU A 62 9.74 4.92 0.97
C LEU A 62 9.23 3.99 2.09
N TYR A 63 8.42 4.49 3.03
CA TYR A 63 7.97 3.67 4.18
C TYR A 63 7.20 2.39 3.81
N LEU A 64 6.57 2.32 2.62
CA LEU A 64 5.97 1.09 2.05
C LEU A 64 6.75 0.51 0.86
N ASN A 65 7.97 0.97 0.63
CA ASN A 65 8.84 0.46 -0.42
C ASN A 65 10.29 0.40 0.06
N PRO A 66 10.60 -0.39 1.11
CA PRO A 66 11.95 -0.51 1.63
C PRO A 66 12.97 -0.79 0.52
N ASN A 67 14.09 -0.05 0.56
CA ASN A 67 15.17 -0.04 -0.43
C ASN A 67 14.72 0.25 -1.88
N GLY A 68 13.49 0.72 -2.08
CA GLY A 68 12.93 1.01 -3.39
C GLY A 68 12.53 -0.21 -4.22
N CYS A 69 12.79 -1.44 -3.75
CA CYS A 69 12.66 -2.65 -4.57
C CYS A 69 11.71 -3.72 -4.03
N ASN A 70 11.31 -3.64 -2.75
CA ASN A 70 10.26 -4.49 -2.19
C ASN A 70 9.01 -3.64 -1.89
N ARG A 71 8.08 -3.60 -2.84
CA ARG A 71 6.85 -2.82 -2.68
C ARG A 71 5.90 -3.57 -1.74
N GLN A 72 5.76 -3.06 -0.53
CA GLN A 72 4.69 -3.43 0.37
C GLN A 72 3.39 -2.72 -0.02
N PHE A 73 2.26 -3.29 0.39
CA PHE A 73 0.96 -2.67 0.16
C PHE A 73 -0.01 -2.87 1.32
N ILE A 74 -0.94 -1.93 1.45
CA ILE A 74 -2.08 -1.94 2.38
C ILE A 74 -3.34 -1.68 1.54
N ILE A 75 -4.22 -2.66 1.47
CA ILE A 75 -5.55 -2.54 0.85
C ILE A 75 -6.58 -2.34 1.95
N LEU A 76 -7.11 -1.12 2.03
CA LEU A 76 -8.27 -0.74 2.85
C LEU A 76 -9.59 -0.81 2.09
N THR A 77 -9.56 -0.71 0.76
CA THR A 77 -10.76 -0.78 -0.08
C THR A 77 -10.41 -1.22 -1.50
N THR A 78 -11.31 -1.93 -2.17
CA THR A 78 -11.15 -2.30 -3.58
C THR A 78 -11.19 -1.08 -4.51
N GLU A 79 -11.71 0.06 -4.06
CA GLU A 79 -11.68 1.32 -4.82
C GLU A 79 -10.27 1.85 -5.08
N GLN A 80 -9.27 1.42 -4.29
CA GLN A 80 -7.85 1.73 -4.52
C GLN A 80 -7.38 1.33 -5.93
N LYS A 81 -8.05 0.39 -6.61
CA LYS A 81 -7.72 0.01 -8.01
C LYS A 81 -7.78 1.18 -9.00
N LYS A 82 -8.53 2.24 -8.68
CA LYS A 82 -8.67 3.46 -9.49
C LYS A 82 -7.59 4.50 -9.19
N ALA A 83 -6.93 4.39 -8.04
CA ALA A 83 -5.91 5.33 -7.60
C ALA A 83 -4.62 5.22 -8.45
N PRO A 84 -3.79 6.29 -8.47
CA PRO A 84 -2.45 6.23 -9.05
C PRO A 84 -1.54 5.34 -8.20
N LEU A 85 -0.32 5.07 -8.69
CA LEU A 85 0.77 4.55 -7.87
C LEU A 85 1.83 5.64 -7.77
N LEU A 86 2.10 6.14 -6.57
CA LEU A 86 3.13 7.12 -6.31
C LEU A 86 4.47 6.43 -6.01
N ASN A 87 5.56 7.18 -6.21
CA ASN A 87 6.94 6.72 -5.95
C ASN A 87 7.27 5.36 -6.59
N ALA A 88 6.69 5.06 -7.75
CA ALA A 88 6.89 3.80 -8.45
C ALA A 88 8.33 3.73 -8.99
N LYS A 89 9.11 2.75 -8.51
CA LYS A 89 10.43 2.42 -9.07
C LYS A 89 10.33 1.47 -10.26
N PHE A 90 9.27 0.67 -10.34
CA PHE A 90 8.96 -0.22 -11.45
C PHE A 90 7.59 0.10 -12.03
N SER A 91 7.52 0.29 -13.35
CA SER A 91 6.28 0.62 -14.06
C SER A 91 5.25 -0.51 -14.04
N THR A 92 5.69 -1.75 -13.83
CA THR A 92 4.84 -2.95 -13.78
C THR A 92 4.03 -3.05 -12.48
N SER A 93 4.52 -2.47 -11.38
CA SER A 93 3.93 -2.63 -10.04
C SER A 93 2.46 -2.20 -10.00
N ARG A 94 2.11 -1.08 -10.65
CA ARG A 94 0.72 -0.60 -10.70
C ARG A 94 -0.20 -1.60 -11.40
N GLY A 95 0.25 -2.18 -12.51
CA GLY A 95 -0.52 -3.16 -13.27
C GLY A 95 -0.77 -4.45 -12.48
N ILE A 96 0.25 -4.89 -11.73
CA ILE A 96 0.16 -6.08 -10.86
C ILE A 96 -0.81 -5.83 -9.70
N LEU A 97 -0.69 -4.72 -8.99
CA LEU A 97 -1.60 -4.37 -7.89
C LEU A 97 -3.05 -4.24 -8.37
N ARG A 98 -3.27 -3.54 -9.49
CA ARG A 98 -4.61 -3.41 -10.07
C ARG A 98 -5.22 -4.78 -10.39
N ARG A 99 -4.46 -5.63 -11.10
CA ARG A 99 -4.92 -6.97 -11.44
C ARG A 99 -5.18 -7.82 -10.21
N PHE A 100 -4.33 -7.75 -9.19
CA PHE A 100 -4.55 -8.45 -7.92
C PHE A 100 -5.87 -8.03 -7.27
N ILE A 101 -6.17 -6.72 -7.24
CA ILE A 101 -7.44 -6.21 -6.69
C ILE A 101 -8.63 -6.68 -7.54
N GLU A 102 -8.54 -6.58 -8.87
CA GLU A 102 -9.60 -6.99 -9.80
C GLU A 102 -9.88 -8.50 -9.72
N ASP A 103 -8.85 -9.34 -9.81
CA ASP A 103 -8.96 -10.81 -9.80
C ASP A 103 -9.50 -11.34 -8.46
N ASN A 104 -9.38 -10.56 -7.37
CA ASN A 104 -9.80 -10.96 -6.01
C ASN A 104 -10.89 -10.05 -5.41
N GLU A 105 -11.56 -9.23 -6.22
CA GLU A 105 -12.39 -8.11 -5.75
C GLU A 105 -13.43 -8.53 -4.71
N ALA A 106 -14.20 -9.59 -4.96
CA ALA A 106 -15.21 -10.07 -4.02
C ALA A 106 -14.63 -10.50 -2.65
N LYS A 107 -13.46 -11.17 -2.67
CA LYS A 107 -12.78 -11.62 -1.44
C LYS A 107 -12.20 -10.45 -0.68
N LEU A 108 -11.50 -9.55 -1.39
CA LEU A 108 -10.90 -8.36 -0.79
C LEU A 108 -12.00 -7.47 -0.19
N PHE A 109 -13.09 -7.23 -0.92
CA PHE A 109 -14.24 -6.47 -0.41
C PHE A 109 -14.74 -7.01 0.94
N ALA A 110 -14.93 -8.33 1.04
CA ALA A 110 -15.36 -8.98 2.28
C ALA A 110 -14.33 -8.88 3.42
N LEU A 111 -13.03 -9.02 3.13
CA LEU A 111 -11.96 -8.89 4.12
C LEU A 111 -11.84 -7.44 4.61
N THR A 112 -11.82 -6.48 3.67
CA THR A 112 -11.69 -5.03 3.94
C THR A 112 -12.87 -4.44 4.69
N ALA A 113 -14.02 -5.12 4.70
CA ALA A 113 -15.14 -4.75 5.55
C ALA A 113 -14.78 -4.80 7.05
N ASN A 114 -13.84 -5.68 7.44
CA ASN A 114 -13.45 -5.90 8.83
C ASN A 114 -12.03 -5.39 9.14
N ASP A 115 -11.08 -5.64 8.24
CA ASP A 115 -9.67 -5.35 8.47
C ASP A 115 -8.90 -5.05 7.18
N ALA A 116 -7.78 -4.35 7.28
CA ALA A 116 -6.91 -4.12 6.13
C ALA A 116 -6.25 -5.43 5.67
N VAL A 117 -6.02 -5.55 4.35
CA VAL A 117 -5.21 -6.60 3.77
C VAL A 117 -3.82 -6.02 3.48
N ALA A 118 -2.80 -6.55 4.13
CA ALA A 118 -1.42 -6.10 4.01
C ALA A 118 -0.57 -7.16 3.30
N GLY A 119 0.46 -6.74 2.58
CA GLY A 119 1.28 -7.68 1.81
C GLY A 119 2.46 -7.05 1.12
N GLU A 120 3.10 -7.82 0.26
CA GLU A 120 4.24 -7.39 -0.54
C GLU A 120 4.23 -7.99 -1.95
N LEU A 121 4.82 -7.25 -2.88
CA LEU A 121 5.22 -7.76 -4.18
C LEU A 121 6.59 -8.44 -4.00
N ASP A 122 6.56 -9.68 -3.52
CA ASP A 122 7.74 -10.49 -3.25
C ASP A 122 8.51 -10.77 -4.56
N ASN A 123 9.75 -10.31 -4.58
CA ASN A 123 10.70 -10.49 -5.67
C ASN A 123 11.93 -11.22 -5.14
N SER A 124 12.61 -12.00 -5.99
CA SER A 124 13.87 -12.68 -5.64
C SER A 124 15.06 -11.74 -5.36
N VAL A 125 14.86 -10.42 -5.39
CA VAL A 125 15.90 -9.39 -5.32
C VAL A 125 15.58 -8.44 -4.15
N PHE A 126 16.40 -8.50 -3.11
CA PHE A 126 16.25 -7.69 -1.88
C PHE A 126 16.77 -6.26 -2.00
N GLU A 127 17.64 -6.01 -2.98
CA GLU A 127 18.24 -4.69 -3.25
C GLU A 127 18.73 -4.59 -4.70
N VAL A 128 18.58 -3.39 -5.27
CA VAL A 128 19.00 -3.03 -6.63
C VAL A 128 20.04 -1.91 -6.56
N GLU A 129 21.28 -2.26 -6.19
CA GLU A 129 22.41 -1.33 -6.16
C GLU A 129 22.98 -1.02 -7.56
N THR A 130 22.79 -1.92 -8.53
CA THR A 130 23.28 -1.78 -9.90
C THR A 130 22.21 -2.14 -10.93
N PRO A 131 22.23 -1.56 -12.15
CA PRO A 131 21.25 -1.91 -13.20
C PRO A 131 21.22 -3.40 -13.54
N ALA A 132 22.35 -4.11 -13.42
CA ALA A 132 22.43 -5.55 -13.69
C ALA A 132 21.50 -6.38 -12.80
N ARG A 133 21.27 -5.94 -11.54
CA ARG A 133 20.38 -6.61 -10.58
C ARG A 133 18.93 -6.66 -11.02
N ILE A 134 18.50 -5.79 -11.93
CA ILE A 134 17.13 -5.79 -12.46
C ILE A 134 16.86 -7.09 -13.25
N PHE A 135 17.86 -7.64 -13.95
CA PHE A 135 17.70 -8.88 -14.70
C PHE A 135 17.55 -10.12 -13.82
N ASP A 136 17.84 -10.01 -12.52
CA ASP A 136 17.62 -11.09 -11.55
C ASP A 136 16.14 -11.21 -11.13
N ILE A 137 15.29 -10.22 -11.45
CA ILE A 137 13.84 -10.26 -11.18
C ILE A 137 13.17 -11.15 -12.23
N ARG A 138 13.02 -12.44 -11.91
CA ARG A 138 12.41 -13.44 -12.82
C ARG A 138 10.91 -13.66 -12.59
N ARG A 139 10.45 -13.45 -11.36
CA ARG A 139 9.08 -13.72 -10.93
C ARG A 139 8.72 -12.76 -9.80
N ILE A 140 7.49 -12.24 -9.87
CA ILE A 140 6.87 -11.45 -8.81
C ILE A 140 5.74 -12.28 -8.22
N ILE A 141 5.74 -12.49 -6.90
CA ILE A 141 4.70 -13.22 -6.16
C ILE A 141 3.99 -12.23 -5.26
N VAL A 142 2.66 -12.18 -5.33
CA VAL A 142 1.88 -11.37 -4.40
C VAL A 142 1.61 -12.20 -3.15
N ARG A 143 2.13 -11.76 -2.00
CA ARG A 143 1.79 -12.33 -0.68
C ARG A 143 0.91 -11.34 0.05
N ALA A 144 -0.20 -11.80 0.60
CA ALA A 144 -1.16 -10.95 1.30
C ALA A 144 -1.78 -11.69 2.49
N ASP A 145 -1.95 -10.99 3.60
CA ASP A 145 -2.65 -11.48 4.79
C ASP A 145 -3.46 -10.34 5.45
N THR A 146 -4.39 -10.70 6.32
CA THR A 146 -5.08 -9.76 7.21
C THR A 146 -4.29 -9.58 8.50
N THR A 147 -4.33 -8.39 9.10
CA THR A 147 -3.54 -8.10 10.30
C THR A 147 -3.96 -8.96 11.51
N GLN A 148 -5.17 -9.50 11.50
CA GLN A 148 -5.70 -10.38 12.55
C GLN A 148 -5.29 -11.86 12.40
N ALA A 149 -4.80 -12.31 11.24
CA ALA A 149 -4.50 -13.74 11.03
C ALA A 149 -3.26 -14.24 11.80
N HIS A 150 -2.28 -13.36 12.06
CA HIS A 150 -1.06 -13.74 12.78
C HIS A 150 -1.21 -13.92 14.30
N VAL A 151 -2.38 -13.63 14.89
CA VAL A 151 -2.59 -13.78 16.35
C VAL A 151 -2.96 -15.22 16.76
N LYS A 152 -3.17 -16.16 15.81
CA LYS A 152 -3.60 -17.53 16.14
C LYS A 152 -2.58 -18.66 15.97
N ASN A 153 -1.37 -18.41 15.45
CA ASN A 153 -0.36 -19.46 15.24
C ASN A 153 0.96 -19.19 15.97
N ALA A 154 0.88 -18.72 17.21
CA ALA A 154 1.97 -18.82 18.19
C ALA A 154 1.47 -19.61 19.40
N ARG A 155 1.43 -20.94 19.25
CA ARG A 155 1.37 -21.88 20.38
C ARG A 155 2.03 -23.19 20.01
#